data_AF-A0A1M5I941-F1
#
_entry.id   AF-A0A1M5I941-F1
#
_cell.length_a   1.000
_cell.length_b   1.000
_cell.length_c   1.000
_cell.angle_alpha   90.00
_cell.angle_beta   90.00
_cell.angle_gamma   90.00
#
_symmetry.space_group_name_H-M   'P 1'
#
loop_
_entity.id
_entity.type
_entity.pdbx_description
1 polymer ?
#
loop_
_entity_poly.entity_id
_entity_poly.type
_entity_poly.pdbx_seq_one_letter_code
_entity_poly.pdbx_strand_id
1 'polypeptide(L)'
;MKQILHIMSSPKEDSSASRKMEKKLVQQLLEKYADGTVVEYDLSRMEIPHLAENHINAFFKPADQRTEKDGQDIIFSDKAGVYSEGKLKDYDFVTNYVQFFLELIGIEVIAVFRAEGQAIFGREESLNIGLQSIVLNV
;
A
#
# COMPACT_ATOMS: atom_id res chain seq x y z
N MET A 1 -22.38 -2.63 11.86
CA MET A 1 -20.99 -2.23 12.15
C MET A 1 -20.14 -2.54 10.94
N LYS A 2 -19.50 -1.52 10.36
CA LYS A 2 -18.52 -1.70 9.28
C LYS A 2 -17.12 -1.71 9.88
N GLN A 3 -16.30 -2.70 9.53
CA GLN A 3 -14.89 -2.73 9.92
C GLN A 3 -14.04 -2.30 8.72
N ILE A 4 -13.21 -1.28 8.91
CA ILE A 4 -12.30 -0.72 7.91
C ILE A 4 -10.90 -1.16 8.31
N LEU A 5 -10.28 -2.01 7.49
CA LEU A 5 -8.88 -2.38 7.64
C LEU A 5 -8.03 -1.40 6.82
N HIS A 6 -7.18 -0.62 7.49
CA HIS A 6 -6.31 0.35 6.84
C HIS A 6 -4.85 -0.11 6.92
N ILE A 7 -4.32 -0.60 5.79
CA ILE A 7 -2.94 -1.09 5.68
C ILE A 7 -2.06 -0.04 5.00
N MET A 8 -0.95 0.30 5.63
CA MET A 8 0.00 1.32 5.17
C MET A 8 1.38 0.71 5.01
N SER A 9 2.12 1.05 3.95
CA SER A 9 3.48 0.53 3.73
C SER A 9 4.53 1.60 3.42
N SER A 10 4.13 2.86 3.32
CA SER A 10 5.05 3.93 2.94
C SER A 10 5.91 4.37 4.13
N PRO A 11 7.26 4.31 4.05
CA PRO A 11 8.13 4.76 5.15
C PRO A 11 8.24 6.29 5.24
N LYS A 12 7.59 7.02 4.33
CA LYS A 12 7.72 8.48 4.19
C LYS A 12 6.82 9.28 5.12
N GLU A 13 6.04 8.60 5.96
CA GLU A 13 5.20 9.20 7.01
C GLU A 13 4.43 10.43 6.48
N ASP A 14 4.45 11.57 7.17
CA ASP A 14 3.71 12.78 6.79
C ASP A 14 4.14 13.40 5.45
N SER A 15 5.30 13.04 4.93
CA SER A 15 5.74 13.47 3.60
C SER A 15 5.17 12.61 2.47
N SER A 16 4.51 11.49 2.79
CA SER A 16 3.99 10.54 1.82
C SER A 16 2.70 11.02 1.15
N ALA A 17 2.65 10.98 -0.18
CA ALA A 17 1.46 11.33 -0.94
C ALA A 17 0.35 10.27 -0.77
N SER A 18 0.71 8.98 -0.80
CA SER A 18 -0.25 7.89 -0.56
C SER A 18 -0.83 7.96 0.86
N ARG A 19 0.00 8.29 1.87
CA ARG A 19 -0.52 8.46 3.25
C ARG A 19 -1.48 9.63 3.42
N LYS A 20 -1.35 10.68 2.62
CA LYS A 20 -2.32 11.79 2.61
C LYS A 20 -3.63 11.38 1.93
N MET A 21 -3.54 10.64 0.84
CA MET A 21 -4.72 10.13 0.12
C MET A 21 -5.51 9.11 0.94
N GLU A 22 -4.85 8.14 1.56
CA GLU A 22 -5.51 7.13 2.39
C GLU A 22 -6.21 7.76 3.60
N LYS A 23 -5.59 8.75 4.27
CA LYS A 23 -6.21 9.48 5.39
C LYS A 23 -7.51 10.15 4.95
N LYS A 24 -7.51 10.77 3.76
CA LYS A 24 -8.72 11.37 3.18
C LYS A 24 -9.81 10.33 2.90
N LEU A 25 -9.42 9.18 2.33
CA LEU A 25 -10.34 8.08 2.04
C LEU A 25 -10.96 7.48 3.31
N VAL A 26 -10.14 7.18 4.33
CA VAL A 26 -10.61 6.65 5.62
C VAL A 26 -11.56 7.64 6.30
N GLN A 27 -11.25 8.93 6.27
CA GLN A 27 -12.15 9.96 6.78
C GLN A 27 -13.51 9.93 6.07
N GLN A 28 -13.53 9.88 4.73
CA GLN A 28 -14.79 9.80 3.97
C GLN A 28 -15.58 8.51 4.27
N LEU A 29 -14.89 7.38 4.49
CA LEU A 29 -15.54 6.12 4.86
C LEU A 29 -16.18 6.20 6.25
N LEU A 30 -15.52 6.83 7.23
CA LEU A 30 -16.09 7.05 8.57
C LEU A 30 -17.25 8.04 8.58
N GLU A 31 -17.19 9.09 7.76
CA GLU A 31 -18.30 10.03 7.57
C GLU A 31 -19.52 9.33 6.96
N LYS A 32 -19.29 8.37 6.04
CA LYS A 32 -20.35 7.59 5.39
C LYS A 32 -20.93 6.50 6.29
N TYR A 33 -20.10 5.84 7.09
CA TYR A 33 -20.49 4.75 7.97
C TYR A 33 -20.33 5.19 9.42
N ALA A 34 -21.40 5.77 9.98
CA ALA A 34 -21.40 6.33 11.35
C ALA A 34 -21.10 5.29 12.45
N ASP A 35 -21.29 3.99 12.17
CA ASP A 35 -20.93 2.87 13.05
C ASP A 35 -19.62 2.16 12.61
N GLY A 36 -18.83 2.83 11.78
CA GLY A 36 -17.57 2.34 11.24
C GLY A 36 -16.46 2.35 12.28
N THR A 37 -15.69 1.28 12.33
CA THR A 37 -14.45 1.18 13.11
C THR A 37 -13.26 1.03 12.16
N VAL A 38 -12.11 1.60 12.54
CA VAL A 38 -10.86 1.46 11.77
C VAL A 38 -9.87 0.65 12.57
N VAL A 39 -9.23 -0.32 11.92
CA VAL A 39 -8.07 -1.03 12.42
C VAL A 39 -6.90 -0.71 11.51
N GLU A 40 -5.87 -0.07 12.06
CA GLU A 40 -4.69 0.36 11.32
C GLU A 40 -3.54 -0.65 11.44
N TYR A 41 -2.92 -0.98 10.31
CA TYR A 41 -1.72 -1.81 10.22
C TYR A 41 -0.65 -1.06 9.42
N ASP A 42 0.31 -0.50 10.14
CA ASP A 42 1.44 0.21 9.54
C ASP A 42 2.64 -0.72 9.32
N LEU A 43 2.72 -1.29 8.12
CA LEU A 43 3.77 -2.20 7.70
C LEU A 43 5.17 -1.56 7.70
N SER A 44 5.30 -0.24 7.58
CA SER A 44 6.63 0.40 7.66
C SER A 44 7.13 0.55 9.09
N ARG A 45 6.26 0.32 10.08
CA ARG A 45 6.61 0.32 11.51
C ARG A 45 6.66 -1.09 12.10
N MET A 46 6.40 -2.09 11.27
CA MET A 46 6.52 -3.49 11.62
C MET A 46 7.86 -4.01 11.12
N GLU A 47 8.57 -4.74 11.96
CA GLU A 47 9.57 -5.68 11.46
C GLU A 47 8.80 -6.79 10.74
N ILE A 48 8.59 -6.63 9.44
CA ILE A 48 8.09 -7.71 8.60
C ILE A 48 9.31 -8.58 8.29
N PRO A 49 9.41 -9.76 8.88
CA PRO A 49 10.53 -10.62 8.57
C PRO A 49 10.44 -10.99 7.09
N HIS A 50 11.55 -10.83 6.36
CA HIS A 50 11.63 -11.31 4.99
C HIS A 50 11.28 -12.80 4.95
N LEU A 51 10.76 -13.27 3.81
CA LEU A 51 10.60 -14.71 3.60
C LEU A 51 11.98 -15.37 3.62
N ALA A 52 12.35 -15.89 4.77
CA ALA A 52 13.60 -16.59 4.99
C ALA A 52 13.33 -18.07 5.29
N GLU A 53 14.38 -18.88 5.20
CA GLU A 53 14.27 -20.35 5.32
C GLU A 53 13.60 -20.77 6.64
N ASN A 54 13.77 -19.98 7.70
CA ASN A 54 13.10 -20.11 9.00
C ASN A 54 11.56 -19.91 8.96
N HIS A 55 10.99 -19.19 7.99
CA HIS A 55 9.54 -19.08 7.77
C HIS A 55 8.97 -20.30 7.07
N ILE A 56 9.73 -20.86 6.12
CA ILE A 56 9.43 -22.11 5.41
C ILE A 56 9.58 -23.30 6.37
N ASN A 57 10.63 -23.29 7.19
CA ASN A 57 10.91 -24.29 8.22
C ASN A 57 10.02 -24.13 9.47
N ALA A 58 9.41 -22.97 9.76
CA ALA A 58 8.43 -22.84 10.85
C ALA A 58 7.13 -23.59 10.58
N PHE A 59 6.82 -23.89 9.32
CA PHE A 59 5.82 -24.88 8.99
C PHE A 59 6.25 -26.31 9.38
N PHE A 60 7.55 -26.59 9.63
CA PHE A 60 8.08 -27.95 9.75
C PHE A 60 9.32 -28.26 10.67
N LYS A 61 9.92 -27.42 11.54
CA LYS A 61 11.04 -27.85 12.45
C LYS A 61 11.47 -26.92 13.64
N PRO A 62 12.10 -27.47 14.73
CA PRO A 62 12.29 -26.87 16.08
C PRO A 62 13.41 -25.84 16.30
N ALA A 63 13.45 -25.32 17.53
CA ALA A 63 13.91 -24.00 17.96
C ALA A 63 15.43 -23.76 18.08
N ASP A 64 16.30 -24.71 17.77
CA ASP A 64 17.73 -24.66 18.14
C ASP A 64 18.68 -24.06 17.07
N GLN A 65 18.19 -23.52 15.94
CA GLN A 65 19.05 -23.28 14.76
C GLN A 65 18.82 -21.95 14.00
N ARG A 66 19.05 -20.75 14.59
CA ARG A 66 18.91 -19.46 13.85
C ARG A 66 20.07 -18.45 14.11
N THR A 67 20.49 -17.65 13.11
CA THR A 67 21.47 -16.50 13.18
C THR A 67 21.26 -15.42 12.06
N GLU A 68 22.22 -14.48 11.86
CA GLU A 68 22.12 -12.99 11.97
C GLU A 68 22.61 -12.17 10.72
N LYS A 69 21.85 -11.99 9.61
CA LYS A 69 22.33 -11.20 8.44
C LYS A 69 21.25 -10.44 7.64
N ASP A 70 20.81 -9.31 8.18
CA ASP A 70 19.84 -8.36 7.62
C ASP A 70 20.52 -7.05 7.14
N GLY A 71 20.97 -6.93 5.87
CA GLY A 71 21.85 -5.78 5.55
C GLY A 71 22.05 -5.29 4.12
N GLN A 72 21.07 -5.38 3.21
CA GLN A 72 21.16 -4.69 1.90
C GLN A 72 19.80 -4.19 1.33
N ASP A 73 19.07 -3.38 2.10
CA ASP A 73 17.81 -2.73 1.66
C ASP A 73 17.98 -1.22 1.49
N ILE A 74 18.38 -0.71 0.32
CA ILE A 74 18.29 0.73 0.03
C ILE A 74 17.97 1.03 -1.45
N ILE A 75 16.78 1.62 -1.64
CA ILE A 75 16.28 2.43 -2.78
C ILE A 75 15.94 1.65 -4.05
N PHE A 76 14.65 1.35 -4.24
CA PHE A 76 13.88 1.66 -5.45
C PHE A 76 12.37 1.42 -5.22
N SER A 77 11.65 2.44 -4.75
CA SER A 77 10.17 2.43 -4.68
C SER A 77 9.54 3.71 -5.25
N ASP A 78 10.34 4.73 -5.58
CA ASP A 78 9.88 6.13 -5.66
C ASP A 78 10.12 6.82 -7.01
N LYS A 79 10.44 6.09 -8.09
CA LYS A 79 10.45 6.70 -9.44
C LYS A 79 9.01 6.93 -9.90
N ALA A 80 8.50 8.10 -9.52
CA ALA A 80 7.15 8.65 -9.72
C ALA A 80 6.79 8.92 -11.19
N GLY A 81 6.85 7.89 -12.03
CA GLY A 81 6.25 7.89 -13.37
C GLY A 81 4.72 7.87 -13.32
N VAL A 82 4.09 8.01 -14.50
CA VAL A 82 2.66 7.75 -14.70
C VAL A 82 2.53 6.32 -15.20
N TYR A 83 1.85 5.47 -14.43
CA TYR A 83 1.71 4.03 -14.69
C TYR A 83 0.26 3.64 -15.01
N SER A 84 -0.71 4.55 -14.83
CA SER A 84 -2.10 4.30 -15.27
C SER A 84 -2.24 4.24 -16.81
N GLU A 85 -1.37 4.94 -17.54
CA GLU A 85 -1.43 5.06 -19.00
C GLU A 85 -0.04 5.25 -19.63
N GLY A 86 -0.01 5.24 -20.97
CA GLY A 86 1.19 5.49 -21.75
C GLY A 86 2.24 4.37 -21.67
N LYS A 87 3.49 4.71 -22.00
CA LYS A 87 4.58 3.73 -22.20
C LYS A 87 5.00 2.98 -20.94
N LEU A 88 4.71 3.54 -19.75
CA LEU A 88 5.07 2.92 -18.48
C LEU A 88 3.96 2.05 -17.90
N LYS A 89 2.77 2.02 -18.52
CA LYS A 89 1.62 1.22 -18.04
C LYS A 89 1.95 -0.26 -17.86
N ASP A 90 2.67 -0.82 -18.83
CA ASP A 90 3.05 -2.24 -18.80
C ASP A 90 4.05 -2.58 -17.69
N TYR A 91 4.59 -1.56 -17.00
CA TYR A 91 5.52 -1.70 -15.88
C TYR A 91 4.85 -1.50 -14.51
N ASP A 92 3.51 -1.41 -14.47
CA ASP A 92 2.76 -1.38 -13.21
C ASP A 92 2.58 -2.77 -12.61
N PHE A 93 3.68 -3.40 -12.21
CA PHE A 93 3.64 -4.75 -11.67
C PHE A 93 2.99 -4.81 -10.29
N VAL A 94 3.19 -3.76 -9.47
CA VAL A 94 2.78 -3.77 -8.07
C VAL A 94 1.26 -3.67 -7.94
N THR A 95 0.62 -2.71 -8.61
CA THR A 95 -0.84 -2.60 -8.54
C THR A 95 -1.50 -3.86 -9.09
N ASN A 96 -1.06 -4.33 -10.26
CA ASN A 96 -1.62 -5.53 -10.88
C ASN A 96 -1.47 -6.77 -9.98
N TYR A 97 -0.29 -6.95 -9.34
CA TYR A 97 -0.07 -8.06 -8.42
C TYR A 97 -0.98 -8.00 -7.19
N VAL A 98 -1.09 -6.83 -6.54
CA VAL A 98 -1.93 -6.68 -5.34
C VAL A 98 -3.40 -6.88 -5.69
N GLN A 99 -3.87 -6.33 -6.81
CA GLN A 99 -5.25 -6.53 -7.26
C GLN A 99 -5.55 -8.00 -7.50
N PHE A 100 -4.71 -8.66 -8.30
CA PHE A 100 -4.84 -10.08 -8.57
C PHE A 100 -4.86 -10.91 -7.28
N PHE A 101 -3.92 -10.65 -6.36
CA PHE A 101 -3.82 -11.41 -5.13
C PHE A 101 -5.04 -11.22 -4.21
N LEU A 102 -5.54 -9.99 -4.08
CA LEU A 102 -6.76 -9.70 -3.31
C LEU A 102 -7.98 -10.39 -3.92
N GLU A 103 -8.16 -10.30 -5.23
CA GLU A 103 -9.28 -10.95 -5.93
C GLU A 103 -9.18 -12.48 -5.82
N LEU A 104 -7.97 -13.04 -5.93
CA LEU A 104 -7.70 -14.48 -5.78
C LEU A 104 -8.17 -14.99 -4.41
N ILE A 105 -8.00 -14.21 -3.34
CA ILE A 105 -8.45 -14.57 -1.98
C ILE A 105 -9.91 -14.13 -1.69
N GLY A 106 -10.64 -13.67 -2.71
CA GLY A 106 -12.06 -13.31 -2.60
C GLY A 106 -12.33 -11.88 -2.09
N ILE A 107 -11.34 -10.99 -2.15
CA ILE A 107 -11.49 -9.57 -1.84
C ILE A 107 -11.64 -8.79 -3.14
N GLU A 108 -12.85 -8.28 -3.39
CA GLU A 108 -13.13 -7.44 -4.54
C GLU A 108 -12.39 -6.09 -4.45
N VAL A 109 -11.68 -5.72 -5.52
CA VAL A 109 -11.04 -4.41 -5.61
C VAL A 109 -11.97 -3.43 -6.33
N ILE A 110 -12.62 -2.57 -5.56
CA ILE A 110 -13.61 -1.62 -6.08
C ILE A 110 -12.99 -0.37 -6.73
N ALA A 111 -11.75 -0.01 -6.37
CA ALA A 111 -11.09 1.20 -6.86
C ALA A 111 -9.57 1.19 -6.65
N VAL A 112 -8.86 1.98 -7.48
CA VAL A 112 -7.45 2.31 -7.33
C VAL A 112 -7.26 3.81 -7.47
N PHE A 113 -6.62 4.44 -6.49
CA PHE A 113 -6.33 5.87 -6.48
C PHE A 113 -4.81 6.10 -6.49
N ARG A 114 -4.33 7.13 -7.19
CA ARG A 114 -2.90 7.34 -7.46
C ARG A 114 -2.50 8.81 -7.29
N ALA A 115 -1.37 9.05 -6.63
CA ALA A 115 -0.61 10.32 -6.72
C ALA A 115 0.67 10.08 -7.55
N GLU A 116 0.48 9.73 -8.81
CA GLU A 116 1.54 9.40 -9.76
C GLU A 116 2.04 10.63 -10.53
N GLY A 117 3.16 10.51 -11.25
CA GLY A 117 3.70 11.63 -12.03
C GLY A 117 4.35 12.75 -11.21
N GLN A 118 4.70 12.53 -9.93
CA GLN A 118 5.31 13.57 -9.07
C GLN A 118 6.63 14.13 -9.63
N ALA A 119 7.35 13.37 -10.44
CA ALA A 119 8.56 13.83 -11.13
C ALA A 119 8.26 14.67 -12.39
N ILE A 120 7.01 14.62 -12.90
CA ILE A 120 6.55 15.28 -14.12
C ILE A 120 5.74 16.53 -13.77
N PHE A 121 4.74 16.40 -12.91
CA PHE A 121 3.80 17.46 -12.54
C PHE A 121 4.19 18.18 -11.23
N GLY A 122 5.12 17.62 -10.47
CA GLY A 122 5.42 18.07 -9.12
C GLY A 122 4.55 17.40 -8.05
N ARG A 123 5.05 17.41 -6.81
CA ARG A 123 4.46 16.65 -5.69
C ARG A 123 3.06 17.13 -5.30
N GLU A 124 2.86 18.44 -5.22
CA GLU A 124 1.58 19.03 -4.82
C GLU A 124 0.50 18.79 -5.86
N GLU A 125 0.81 19.05 -7.13
CA GLU A 125 -0.14 18.86 -8.23
C GLU A 125 -0.56 17.41 -8.36
N SER A 126 0.40 16.48 -8.34
CA SER A 126 0.11 15.04 -8.40
C SER A 126 -0.72 14.56 -7.22
N LEU A 127 -0.50 15.12 -6.01
CA LEU A 127 -1.32 14.83 -4.84
C LEU A 127 -2.75 15.36 -5.01
N ASN A 128 -2.90 16.59 -5.52
CA ASN A 128 -4.21 17.20 -5.73
C ASN A 128 -5.04 16.41 -6.75
N ILE A 129 -4.43 16.02 -7.88
CA ILE A 129 -5.05 15.13 -8.88
C ILE A 129 -5.49 13.81 -8.21
N GLY A 130 -4.60 13.19 -7.43
CA GLY A 130 -4.90 11.96 -6.71
C GLY A 130 -6.06 12.12 -5.74
N LEU A 131 -6.09 13.18 -4.93
CA LEU A 131 -7.17 13.46 -3.98
C LEU A 131 -8.51 13.69 -4.67
N GLN A 132 -8.52 14.39 -5.81
CA GLN A 132 -9.74 14.64 -6.58
C GLN A 132 -10.29 13.38 -7.25
N SER A 133 -9.44 12.38 -7.52
CA SER A 133 -9.87 11.09 -8.08
C SER A 133 -10.65 10.23 -7.09
N ILE A 134 -10.60 10.53 -5.79
CA ILE A 134 -11.26 9.74 -4.75
C ILE A 134 -12.78 9.99 -4.78
N VAL A 135 -13.49 9.09 -5.48
CA VAL A 135 -14.96 9.10 -5.59
C VAL A 135 -15.51 7.77 -5.06
N LEU A 136 -16.25 7.84 -3.95
CA LEU A 136 -16.88 6.67 -3.35
C LEU A 136 -18.21 6.32 -4.04
N ASN A 137 -18.12 5.54 -5.12
CA ASN A 137 -19.29 4.92 -5.76
C ASN A 137 -19.64 3.60 -5.06
N VAL A 138 -20.11 3.68 -3.81
CA VAL A 138 -20.53 2.51 -3.01
C VAL A 138 -21.90 2.71 -2.39
#